data_AF-A0A7L4PQV9-F1
#
_entry.id   AF-A0A7L4PQV9-F1
#
_cell.length_a   1.000
_cell.length_b   1.000
_cell.length_c   1.000
_cell.angle_alpha   90.00
_cell.angle_beta   90.00
_cell.angle_gamma   90.00
#
_symmetry.space_group_name_H-M   'P 1'
#
loop_
_entity.id
_entity.type
_entity.pdbx_description
1 polymer ?
#
loop_
_entity_poly.entity_id
_entity_poly.type
_entity_poly.pdbx_seq_one_letter_code
_entity_poly.pdbx_strand_id
1 'polypeptide(L)'
;MRSLIRGRSLRHSGAFLPAFRSCSIFPKAWGTLPANSTLAALKEAFAVERLERVALLETAAGKRFFLAPVGVDEGWTVFDKCSLIAGARRLAARFLPDTSVAVLSGGRLGDVGRHGQVDRSLADAELVARLTSADHAEILIEDAVSTHSIIIAPDGISGNLIFRTLVFLGNGSAHGAPVLNIDKIFVDTSRASIDYSNAIKLAAALAKEI
;
A
#
# COMPACT_ATOMS: atom_id res chain seq x y z
N MET A 1 -36.53 -11.86 -14.95
CA MET A 1 -36.34 -11.38 -13.56
C MET A 1 -34.90 -10.92 -13.29
N ARG A 2 -34.34 -10.07 -14.17
CA ARG A 2 -32.99 -9.46 -14.06
C ARG A 2 -33.08 -8.04 -14.61
N SER A 3 -33.45 -7.06 -13.80
CA SER A 3 -33.38 -5.63 -14.16
C SER A 3 -33.85 -4.72 -13.00
N LEU A 4 -33.16 -4.68 -11.85
CA LEU A 4 -33.50 -3.67 -10.82
C LEU A 4 -32.40 -3.28 -9.80
N ILE A 5 -31.12 -3.57 -10.04
CA ILE A 5 -30.02 -3.21 -9.10
C ILE A 5 -28.95 -2.29 -9.73
N ARG A 6 -29.29 -1.48 -10.74
CA ARG A 6 -28.34 -0.50 -11.34
C ARG A 6 -28.62 0.97 -11.01
N GLY A 7 -29.50 1.27 -10.04
CA GLY A 7 -30.01 2.63 -9.85
C GLY A 7 -29.54 3.43 -8.63
N ARG A 8 -28.87 2.84 -7.63
CA ARG A 8 -28.61 3.52 -6.33
C ARG A 8 -27.16 3.89 -6.00
N SER A 9 -26.18 3.51 -6.82
CA SER A 9 -24.75 3.73 -6.52
C SER A 9 -24.21 5.10 -6.94
N LEU A 10 -24.91 5.87 -7.77
CA LEU A 10 -24.33 7.06 -8.43
C LEU A 10 -24.52 8.38 -7.66
N ARG A 11 -25.35 8.41 -6.61
CA ARG A 11 -25.65 9.67 -5.87
C ARG A 11 -24.68 9.99 -4.73
N HIS A 12 -23.75 9.10 -4.36
CA HIS A 12 -22.83 9.33 -3.25
C HIS A 12 -21.40 9.69 -3.70
N SER A 13 -21.03 9.39 -4.95
CA SER A 13 -19.71 9.76 -5.51
C SER A 13 -19.58 11.26 -5.75
N GLY A 14 -20.67 11.95 -6.12
CA GLY A 14 -20.67 13.39 -6.42
C GLY A 14 -20.44 14.30 -5.20
N ALA A 15 -20.72 13.83 -3.99
CA ALA A 15 -20.50 14.58 -2.75
C ALA A 15 -19.12 14.32 -2.12
N PHE A 16 -18.43 13.25 -2.52
CA PHE A 16 -17.10 12.87 -2.01
C PHE A 16 -16.03 13.90 -2.41
N LEU A 17 -15.96 14.27 -3.68
CA LEU A 17 -14.98 15.21 -4.21
C LEU A 17 -15.08 16.61 -3.56
N PRO A 18 -16.26 17.24 -3.46
CA PRO A 18 -16.41 18.52 -2.76
C PRO A 18 -16.02 18.46 -1.28
N ALA A 19 -16.42 17.41 -0.55
CA ALA A 19 -16.08 17.21 0.86
C ALA A 19 -14.59 16.86 1.07
N PHE A 20 -13.97 16.13 0.14
CA PHE A 20 -12.53 15.86 0.16
C PHE A 20 -11.73 17.12 -0.19
N ARG A 21 -12.22 17.97 -1.10
CA ARG A 21 -11.56 19.25 -1.42
C ARG A 21 -11.59 20.23 -0.26
N SER A 22 -12.64 20.24 0.56
CA SER A 22 -12.77 21.14 1.72
C SER A 22 -12.12 20.62 3.02
N CYS A 23 -11.70 19.35 3.09
CA CYS A 23 -11.08 18.77 4.28
C CYS A 23 -9.61 18.36 4.01
N SER A 24 -8.72 18.55 4.98
CA SER A 24 -7.29 18.20 4.86
C SER A 24 -7.00 16.72 5.17
N ILE A 25 -7.96 16.02 5.77
CA ILE A 25 -7.82 14.64 6.28
C ILE A 25 -9.06 13.84 5.88
N PHE A 26 -8.86 12.69 5.24
CA PHE A 26 -9.96 11.78 4.92
C PHE A 26 -9.56 10.32 5.14
N PRO A 27 -9.93 9.72 6.29
CA PRO A 27 -9.91 8.28 6.40
C PRO A 27 -11.04 7.72 5.51
N LYS A 28 -10.75 6.69 4.72
CA LYS A 28 -11.79 5.91 4.04
C LYS A 28 -12.52 5.02 5.05
N ALA A 29 -13.16 5.65 6.03
CA ALA A 29 -14.05 5.03 7.01
C ALA A 29 -15.53 5.20 6.61
N TRP A 30 -15.84 5.93 5.54
CA TRP A 30 -17.20 6.11 5.00
C TRP A 30 -17.66 4.92 4.12
N GLY A 31 -17.44 3.71 4.65
CA GLY A 31 -18.08 2.40 4.47
C GLY A 31 -18.89 1.95 3.25
N THR A 32 -19.20 2.73 2.21
CA THR A 32 -20.13 2.28 1.14
C THR A 32 -19.76 2.70 -0.28
N LEU A 33 -18.73 3.53 -0.48
CA LEU A 33 -18.31 3.91 -1.83
C LEU A 33 -17.50 2.77 -2.48
N PRO A 34 -17.85 2.35 -3.71
CA PRO A 34 -17.03 1.39 -4.45
C PRO A 34 -15.60 1.91 -4.57
N ALA A 35 -14.64 1.12 -4.11
CA ALA A 35 -13.20 1.41 -4.20
C ALA A 35 -12.81 1.93 -5.60
N ASN A 36 -13.33 1.31 -6.67
CA ASN A 36 -13.02 1.76 -8.02
C ASN A 36 -13.50 3.19 -8.30
N SER A 37 -14.70 3.57 -7.87
CA SER A 37 -15.20 4.94 -8.07
C SER A 37 -14.51 5.95 -7.17
N THR A 38 -14.16 5.59 -5.93
CA THR A 38 -13.42 6.48 -5.02
C THR A 38 -11.99 6.70 -5.48
N LEU A 39 -11.29 5.62 -5.86
CA LEU A 39 -9.91 5.71 -6.33
C LEU A 39 -9.84 6.42 -7.69
N ALA A 40 -10.80 6.20 -8.59
CA ALA A 40 -10.90 6.96 -9.84
C ALA A 40 -11.14 8.45 -9.58
N ALA A 41 -12.06 8.79 -8.68
CA ALA A 41 -12.31 10.18 -8.29
C ALA A 41 -11.06 10.84 -7.66
N LEU A 42 -10.26 10.12 -6.88
CA LEU A 42 -8.99 10.63 -6.36
C LEU A 42 -7.97 10.85 -7.49
N LYS A 43 -7.80 9.88 -8.39
CA LYS A 43 -6.91 10.02 -9.55
C LYS A 43 -7.25 11.26 -10.38
N GLU A 44 -8.53 11.46 -10.66
CA GLU A 44 -9.04 12.63 -11.38
C GLU A 44 -8.84 13.94 -10.58
N ALA A 45 -9.13 13.92 -9.27
CA ALA A 45 -9.01 15.11 -8.41
C ALA A 45 -7.59 15.67 -8.34
N PHE A 46 -6.59 14.78 -8.29
CA PHE A 46 -5.18 15.10 -8.10
C PHE A 46 -4.37 15.00 -9.39
N ALA A 47 -5.03 14.77 -10.53
CA ALA A 47 -4.39 14.60 -11.83
C ALA A 47 -3.23 13.58 -11.80
N VAL A 48 -3.44 12.45 -11.10
CA VAL A 48 -2.47 11.35 -11.03
C VAL A 48 -2.98 10.13 -11.79
N GLU A 49 -2.12 9.52 -12.61
CA GLU A 49 -2.48 8.33 -13.39
C GLU A 49 -2.69 7.09 -12.50
N ARG A 50 -1.90 7.00 -11.43
CA ARG A 50 -1.91 5.91 -10.47
C ARG A 50 -1.78 6.44 -9.05
N LEU A 51 -2.31 5.67 -8.10
CA LEU A 51 -2.13 5.94 -6.68
C LEU A 51 -1.00 5.07 -6.17
N GLU A 52 -0.28 5.58 -5.18
CA GLU A 52 0.81 4.86 -4.53
C GLU A 52 0.44 4.63 -3.07
N ARG A 53 0.17 3.39 -2.70
CA ARG A 53 -0.26 3.05 -1.33
C ARG A 53 0.78 2.23 -0.61
N VAL A 54 0.94 2.54 0.67
CA VAL A 54 1.76 1.76 1.61
C VAL A 54 0.91 1.41 2.82
N ALA A 55 0.82 0.14 3.19
CA ALA A 55 0.07 -0.30 4.36
C ALA A 55 0.97 -0.38 5.60
N LEU A 56 0.55 0.22 6.71
CA LEU A 56 1.18 -0.04 8.01
C LEU A 56 0.60 -1.33 8.58
N LEU A 57 1.44 -2.35 8.70
CA LEU A 57 1.09 -3.68 9.18
C LEU A 57 1.78 -4.01 10.49
N GLU A 58 1.19 -4.94 11.23
CA GLU A 58 1.75 -5.48 12.46
C GLU A 58 1.57 -7.00 12.47
N THR A 59 2.67 -7.73 12.69
CA THR A 59 2.64 -9.19 12.83
C THR A 59 1.94 -9.61 14.14
N ALA A 60 1.58 -10.88 14.27
CA ALA A 60 1.05 -11.42 15.53
C ALA A 60 2.03 -11.27 16.73
N ALA A 61 3.33 -11.16 16.46
CA ALA A 61 4.36 -10.90 17.45
C ALA A 61 4.56 -9.40 17.78
N GLY A 62 3.73 -8.51 17.22
CA GLY A 62 3.80 -7.06 17.47
C GLY A 62 4.83 -6.29 16.64
N LYS A 63 5.57 -6.96 15.74
CA LYS A 63 6.50 -6.26 14.83
C LYS A 63 5.72 -5.44 13.81
N ARG A 64 5.94 -4.13 13.80
CA ARG A 64 5.37 -3.18 12.82
C ARG A 64 6.31 -2.93 11.65
N PHE A 65 5.73 -2.86 10.46
CA PHE A 65 6.45 -2.52 9.23
C PHE A 65 5.49 -1.93 8.19
N PHE A 66 6.04 -1.18 7.24
CA PHE A 66 5.33 -0.71 6.07
C PHE A 66 5.44 -1.72 4.92
N LEU A 67 4.33 -2.02 4.25
CA LEU A 67 4.28 -2.86 3.04
C LEU A 67 3.78 -2.05 1.85
N ALA A 68 4.52 -2.04 0.76
CA ALA A 68 4.10 -1.47 -0.52
C ALA A 68 4.59 -2.34 -1.69
N PRO A 69 3.99 -2.27 -2.88
CA PRO A 69 2.61 -1.81 -3.12
C PRO A 69 1.57 -2.72 -2.44
N VAL A 70 0.31 -2.27 -2.37
CA VAL A 70 -0.82 -3.11 -1.88
C VAL A 70 -2.04 -3.08 -2.80
N GLY A 71 -2.03 -2.22 -3.82
CA GLY A 71 -2.99 -2.21 -4.91
C GLY A 71 -2.54 -3.04 -6.11
N VAL A 72 -3.43 -3.85 -6.67
CA VAL A 72 -3.10 -4.73 -7.81
C VAL A 72 -2.63 -3.98 -9.07
N ASP A 73 -2.91 -2.69 -9.19
CA ASP A 73 -2.49 -1.80 -10.28
C ASP A 73 -1.18 -1.03 -9.98
N GLU A 74 -0.43 -1.41 -8.95
CA GLU A 74 0.72 -0.65 -8.44
C GLU A 74 2.03 -1.44 -8.47
N GLY A 75 3.17 -0.73 -8.58
CA GLY A 75 4.51 -1.30 -8.44
C GLY A 75 4.95 -2.22 -9.58
N TRP A 76 4.47 -1.96 -10.80
CA TRP A 76 4.77 -2.78 -11.98
C TRP A 76 6.11 -2.43 -12.64
N THR A 77 6.66 -1.25 -12.36
CA THR A 77 7.95 -0.80 -12.89
C THR A 77 8.96 -0.55 -11.79
N VAL A 78 10.25 -0.56 -12.15
CA VAL A 78 11.35 -0.13 -11.25
C VAL A 78 11.12 1.30 -10.75
N PHE A 79 10.65 2.20 -11.62
CA PHE A 79 10.35 3.58 -11.25
C PHE A 79 9.26 3.67 -10.19
N ASP A 80 8.18 2.91 -10.35
CA ASP A 80 7.08 2.85 -9.40
C ASP A 80 7.56 2.41 -8.01
N LYS A 81 8.41 1.39 -7.96
CA LYS A 81 9.00 0.87 -6.71
C LYS A 81 9.91 1.93 -6.06
N CYS A 82 10.74 2.62 -6.84
CA CYS A 82 11.57 3.72 -6.34
C CYS A 82 10.72 4.86 -5.73
N SER A 83 9.62 5.23 -6.40
CA SER A 83 8.69 6.26 -5.88
C SER A 83 8.02 5.81 -4.58
N LEU A 84 7.55 4.57 -4.52
CA LEU A 84 6.99 3.97 -3.31
C LEU A 84 8.00 3.98 -2.16
N ILE A 85 9.26 3.62 -2.41
CA ILE A 85 10.33 3.66 -1.40
C ILE A 85 10.55 5.08 -0.88
N ALA A 86 10.63 6.07 -1.77
CA ALA A 86 10.81 7.46 -1.37
C ALA A 86 9.65 7.96 -0.49
N GLY A 87 8.41 7.64 -0.84
CA GLY A 87 7.24 7.98 -0.04
C GLY A 87 7.18 7.20 1.28
N ALA A 88 7.47 5.91 1.27
CA ALA A 88 7.48 5.06 2.45
C ALA A 88 8.54 5.51 3.47
N ARG A 89 9.74 5.89 3.05
CA ARG A 89 10.78 6.44 3.95
C ARG A 89 10.33 7.71 4.65
N ARG A 90 9.65 8.63 3.94
CA ARG A 90 9.08 9.85 4.53
C ARG A 90 8.04 9.57 5.60
N LEU A 91 7.27 8.49 5.46
CA LEU A 91 6.32 8.05 6.48
C LEU A 91 7.01 7.28 7.61
N ALA A 92 7.90 6.34 7.29
CA ALA A 92 8.61 5.52 8.28
C ALA A 92 9.39 6.35 9.28
N ALA A 93 10.03 7.44 8.85
CA ALA A 93 10.74 8.38 9.73
C ALA A 93 9.86 8.98 10.85
N ARG A 94 8.53 8.86 10.76
CA ARG A 94 7.57 9.37 11.74
C ARG A 94 7.00 8.29 12.65
N PHE A 95 6.90 7.05 12.17
CA PHE A 95 6.14 5.98 12.84
C PHE A 95 6.98 4.78 13.27
N LEU A 96 8.14 4.58 12.66
CA LEU A 96 8.95 3.37 12.84
C LEU A 96 10.35 3.74 13.38
N PRO A 97 11.06 2.77 13.98
CA PRO A 97 12.37 3.02 14.57
C PRO A 97 13.45 3.45 13.56
N ASP A 98 13.29 3.06 12.30
CA ASP A 98 14.22 3.34 11.23
C ASP A 98 13.50 3.38 9.86
N THR A 99 14.27 3.69 8.81
CA THR A 99 13.79 3.78 7.42
C THR A 99 14.46 2.76 6.51
N SER A 100 14.92 1.64 7.09
CA SER A 100 15.52 0.52 6.35
C SER A 100 14.50 -0.09 5.39
N VAL A 101 14.96 -0.45 4.20
CA VAL A 101 14.11 -0.94 3.11
C VAL A 101 14.63 -2.27 2.60
N ALA A 102 13.75 -3.27 2.53
CA ALA A 102 13.99 -4.53 1.84
C ALA A 102 13.08 -4.63 0.61
N VAL A 103 13.64 -5.02 -0.53
CA VAL A 103 12.93 -5.26 -1.80
C VAL A 103 12.85 -6.75 -2.04
N LEU A 104 11.63 -7.26 -2.15
CA LEU A 104 11.36 -8.66 -2.44
C LEU A 104 11.35 -8.91 -3.96
N SER A 105 11.66 -10.15 -4.32
CA SER A 105 11.53 -10.70 -5.67
C SER A 105 10.77 -12.02 -5.66
N GLY A 106 10.42 -12.52 -6.85
CA GLY A 106 9.63 -13.74 -7.03
C GLY A 106 10.38 -15.05 -6.76
N GLY A 107 11.64 -15.02 -6.31
CA GLY A 107 12.45 -16.20 -6.06
C GLY A 107 13.77 -15.87 -5.37
N ARG A 108 14.65 -16.86 -5.27
CA ARG A 108 16.02 -16.69 -4.82
C ARG A 108 16.95 -16.41 -5.99
N LEU A 109 18.12 -15.82 -5.75
CA LEU A 109 19.17 -15.60 -6.76
C LEU A 109 19.57 -16.92 -7.45
N GLY A 110 19.52 -18.04 -6.72
CA GLY A 110 19.75 -19.38 -7.28
C GLY A 110 18.65 -19.89 -8.22
N ASP A 111 17.51 -19.20 -8.32
CA ASP A 111 16.39 -19.58 -9.19
C ASP A 111 16.48 -18.99 -10.61
N VAL A 112 17.53 -18.22 -10.92
CA VAL A 112 17.74 -17.65 -12.26
C VAL A 112 17.74 -18.75 -13.32
N GLY A 113 16.97 -18.52 -14.39
CA GLY A 113 16.81 -19.44 -15.52
C GLY A 113 15.71 -20.48 -15.33
N ARG A 114 15.05 -20.53 -14.15
CA ARG A 114 13.92 -21.46 -13.92
C ARG A 114 12.62 -20.97 -14.54
N HIS A 115 12.39 -19.65 -14.60
CA HIS A 115 11.19 -19.05 -15.19
C HIS A 115 11.41 -17.58 -15.53
N GLY A 116 11.08 -17.17 -16.76
CA GLY A 116 11.38 -15.80 -17.23
C GLY A 116 10.70 -14.67 -16.44
N GLN A 117 9.60 -14.93 -15.73
CA GLN A 117 9.01 -13.94 -14.84
C GLN A 117 9.77 -13.80 -13.52
N VAL A 118 10.34 -14.90 -13.01
CA VAL A 118 11.18 -14.88 -11.80
C VAL A 118 12.47 -14.13 -12.12
N ASP A 119 13.09 -14.41 -13.27
CA ASP A 119 14.30 -13.72 -13.73
C ASP A 119 14.09 -12.20 -13.82
N ARG A 120 12.98 -11.78 -14.42
CA ARG A 120 12.60 -10.36 -14.50
C ARG A 120 12.41 -9.76 -13.11
N SER A 121 11.71 -10.45 -12.21
CA SER A 121 11.49 -9.96 -10.86
C SER A 121 12.78 -9.84 -10.05
N LEU A 122 13.73 -10.75 -10.23
CA LEU A 122 15.05 -10.70 -9.59
C LEU A 122 15.86 -9.51 -10.11
N ALA A 123 15.89 -9.31 -11.43
CA ALA A 123 16.58 -8.18 -12.05
C ALA A 123 15.98 -6.82 -11.62
N ASP A 124 14.66 -6.72 -11.57
CA ASP A 124 13.97 -5.53 -11.08
C ASP A 124 14.31 -5.23 -9.62
N ALA A 125 14.25 -6.24 -8.74
CA ALA A 125 14.53 -6.06 -7.32
C ALA A 125 15.98 -5.61 -7.08
N GLU A 126 16.93 -6.23 -7.78
CA GLU A 126 18.35 -5.84 -7.76
C GLU A 126 18.55 -4.38 -8.21
N LEU A 127 17.90 -3.99 -9.30
CA LEU A 127 18.02 -2.62 -9.81
C LEU A 127 17.40 -1.60 -8.84
N VAL A 128 16.21 -1.89 -8.30
CA VAL A 128 15.56 -1.02 -7.30
C VAL A 128 16.42 -0.89 -6.05
N ALA A 129 16.94 -2.00 -5.53
CA ALA A 129 17.82 -2.05 -4.37
C ALA A 129 19.02 -1.10 -4.54
N ARG A 130 19.71 -1.22 -5.68
CA ARG A 130 20.85 -0.37 -6.03
C ARG A 130 20.48 1.11 -6.18
N LEU A 131 19.39 1.41 -6.88
CA LEU A 131 18.97 2.81 -7.13
C LEU A 131 18.50 3.53 -5.86
N THR A 132 18.06 2.78 -4.85
CA THR A 132 17.45 3.36 -3.63
C THR A 132 18.27 3.13 -2.37
N SER A 133 19.43 2.47 -2.46
CA SER A 133 20.19 2.03 -1.28
C SER A 133 19.32 1.23 -0.32
N ALA A 134 18.65 0.21 -0.89
CA ALA A 134 17.83 -0.76 -0.18
C ALA A 134 18.45 -2.15 -0.34
N ASP A 135 18.03 -3.11 0.46
CA ASP A 135 18.53 -4.48 0.41
C ASP A 135 17.61 -5.35 -0.46
N HIS A 136 18.17 -6.13 -1.37
CA HIS A 136 17.41 -7.15 -2.08
C HIS A 136 17.28 -8.39 -1.19
N ALA A 137 16.05 -8.68 -0.75
CA ALA A 137 15.75 -9.74 0.21
C ALA A 137 15.19 -11.02 -0.41
N GLU A 138 15.37 -11.21 -1.73
CA GLU A 138 14.85 -12.36 -2.46
C GLU A 138 13.33 -12.55 -2.20
N ILE A 139 12.86 -13.79 -2.06
CA ILE A 139 11.49 -14.11 -1.66
C ILE A 139 11.30 -14.19 -0.12
N LEU A 140 12.36 -13.92 0.66
CA LEU A 140 12.47 -14.21 2.10
C LEU A 140 11.80 -13.11 2.95
N ILE A 141 10.48 -13.02 2.90
CA ILE A 141 9.72 -11.99 3.63
C ILE A 141 9.87 -12.08 5.14
N GLU A 142 10.03 -13.30 5.69
CA GLU A 142 10.25 -13.55 7.10
C GLU A 142 11.51 -12.86 7.62
N ASP A 143 12.60 -12.95 6.85
CA ASP A 143 13.88 -12.33 7.18
C ASP A 143 13.81 -10.82 6.98
N ALA A 144 13.19 -10.39 5.86
CA ALA A 144 13.01 -8.99 5.54
C ALA A 144 12.23 -8.25 6.65
N VAL A 145 11.09 -8.78 7.09
CA VAL A 145 10.27 -8.18 8.16
C VAL A 145 11.00 -8.18 9.51
N SER A 146 11.86 -9.16 9.79
CA SER A 146 12.58 -9.20 11.06
C SER A 146 13.60 -8.05 11.20
N THR A 147 14.21 -7.66 10.09
CA THR A 147 15.35 -6.72 10.03
C THR A 147 14.99 -5.34 9.50
N HIS A 148 13.91 -5.22 8.71
CA HIS A 148 13.57 -3.97 8.01
C HIS A 148 12.23 -3.37 8.45
N SER A 149 12.14 -2.05 8.34
CA SER A 149 10.93 -1.28 8.65
C SER A 149 10.02 -1.09 7.43
N ILE A 150 10.57 -1.17 6.21
CA ILE A 150 9.83 -0.99 4.95
C ILE A 150 10.10 -2.20 4.05
N ILE A 151 9.04 -2.83 3.56
CA ILE A 151 9.08 -3.99 2.68
C ILE A 151 8.41 -3.63 1.35
N ILE A 152 9.14 -3.85 0.26
CA ILE A 152 8.65 -3.64 -1.11
C ILE A 152 8.37 -5.00 -1.76
N ALA A 153 7.10 -5.29 -2.01
CA ALA A 153 6.68 -6.51 -2.70
C ALA A 153 7.04 -6.46 -4.20
N PRO A 154 7.12 -7.62 -4.89
CA PRO A 154 7.44 -7.67 -6.32
C PRO A 154 6.46 -6.89 -7.20
N ASP A 155 5.18 -6.91 -6.82
CA ASP A 155 4.08 -6.20 -7.47
C ASP A 155 2.89 -6.07 -6.51
N GLY A 156 1.88 -5.32 -6.97
CA GLY A 156 0.63 -5.09 -6.26
C GLY A 156 -0.19 -6.34 -5.90
N ILE A 157 -0.12 -7.38 -6.73
CA ILE A 157 -0.84 -8.64 -6.48
C ILE A 157 -0.19 -9.36 -5.31
N SER A 158 1.14 -9.47 -5.35
CA SER A 158 1.97 -10.08 -4.31
C SER A 158 1.79 -9.37 -2.98
N GLY A 159 1.87 -8.03 -2.97
CA GLY A 159 1.63 -7.23 -1.77
C GLY A 159 0.22 -7.39 -1.22
N ASN A 160 -0.80 -7.50 -2.09
CA ASN A 160 -2.16 -7.76 -1.64
C ASN A 160 -2.32 -9.15 -1.01
N LEU A 161 -1.70 -10.19 -1.58
CA LEU A 161 -1.73 -11.54 -1.01
C LEU A 161 -1.02 -11.59 0.34
N ILE A 162 0.15 -10.95 0.48
CA ILE A 162 0.87 -10.82 1.76
C ILE A 162 -0.03 -10.17 2.81
N PHE A 163 -0.62 -9.01 2.49
CA PHE A 163 -1.56 -8.31 3.37
C PHE A 163 -2.67 -9.23 3.86
N ARG A 164 -3.34 -9.92 2.93
CA ARG A 164 -4.50 -10.74 3.24
C ARG A 164 -4.12 -11.94 4.11
N THR A 165 -3.01 -12.59 3.80
CA THR A 165 -2.53 -13.73 4.58
C THR A 165 -2.15 -13.29 5.99
N LEU A 166 -1.40 -12.19 6.14
CA LEU A 166 -1.00 -11.70 7.46
C LEU A 166 -2.22 -11.29 8.32
N VAL A 167 -3.12 -10.47 7.76
CA VAL A 167 -4.20 -9.83 8.52
C VAL A 167 -5.40 -10.76 8.73
N PHE A 168 -5.77 -11.55 7.72
CA PHE A 168 -6.99 -12.38 7.80
C PHE A 168 -6.73 -13.82 8.22
N LEU A 169 -5.50 -14.32 8.08
CA LEU A 169 -5.16 -15.71 8.43
C LEU A 169 -4.07 -15.79 9.52
N GLY A 170 -3.14 -14.83 9.55
CA GLY A 170 -1.94 -14.88 10.39
C GLY A 170 -2.06 -14.16 11.74
N ASN A 171 -3.26 -13.77 12.17
CA ASN A 171 -3.50 -12.97 13.39
C ASN A 171 -2.69 -11.66 13.46
N GLY A 172 -2.22 -11.15 12.32
CA GLY A 172 -1.66 -9.81 12.23
C GLY A 172 -2.75 -8.74 12.20
N SER A 173 -2.34 -7.48 12.27
CA SER A 173 -3.25 -6.34 12.15
C SER A 173 -2.79 -5.36 11.07
N ALA A 174 -3.76 -4.63 10.53
CA ALA A 174 -3.52 -3.53 9.61
C ALA A 174 -3.97 -2.22 10.24
N HIS A 175 -3.13 -1.19 10.11
CA HIS A 175 -3.38 0.14 10.64
C HIS A 175 -3.88 1.13 9.59
N GLY A 176 -3.98 0.70 8.33
CA GLY A 176 -4.43 1.51 7.19
C GLY A 176 -3.34 1.65 6.14
N ALA A 177 -3.74 2.09 4.93
CA ALA A 177 -2.85 2.28 3.80
C ALA A 177 -2.89 3.71 3.25
N PRO A 178 -2.03 4.63 3.76
CA PRO A 178 -1.92 5.97 3.23
C PRO A 178 -1.55 6.00 1.74
N VAL A 179 -2.14 6.94 1.00
CA VAL A 179 -1.73 7.31 -0.36
C VAL A 179 -0.58 8.31 -0.28
N LEU A 180 0.50 8.05 -1.02
CA LEU A 180 1.78 8.74 -0.93
C LEU A 180 1.97 9.89 -1.93
N ASN A 181 1.25 9.85 -3.05
CA ASN A 181 1.50 10.70 -4.22
C ASN A 181 0.39 11.73 -4.49
N ILE A 182 -0.32 12.15 -3.44
CA ILE A 182 -1.30 13.24 -3.48
C ILE A 182 -1.00 14.22 -2.35
N ASP A 183 -1.41 15.49 -2.49
CA ASP A 183 -1.15 16.58 -1.53
C ASP A 183 -2.15 16.60 -0.35
N LYS A 184 -2.80 15.46 -0.07
CA LYS A 184 -3.78 15.28 1.01
C LYS A 184 -3.60 13.96 1.73
N ILE A 185 -4.00 13.92 3.00
CA ILE A 185 -4.01 12.67 3.77
C ILE A 185 -5.25 11.87 3.39
N PHE A 186 -5.03 10.82 2.59
CA PHE A 186 -6.02 9.77 2.33
C PHE A 186 -5.50 8.44 2.85
N VAL A 187 -6.22 7.84 3.82
CA VAL A 187 -5.90 6.51 4.34
C VAL A 187 -6.92 5.52 3.81
N ASP A 188 -6.47 4.65 2.90
CA ASP A 188 -7.27 3.56 2.37
C ASP A 188 -7.40 2.44 3.42
N THR A 189 -8.55 1.79 3.45
CA THR A 189 -8.83 0.67 4.34
C THR A 189 -9.43 -0.48 3.53
N SER A 190 -9.14 -1.71 3.94
CA SER A 190 -9.78 -2.87 3.33
C SER A 190 -11.26 -2.89 3.70
N ARG A 191 -12.12 -3.18 2.72
CA ARG A 191 -13.57 -3.36 2.93
C ARG A 191 -13.91 -4.51 3.87
N ALA A 192 -12.98 -5.46 4.03
CA ALA A 192 -13.14 -6.58 4.95
C ALA A 192 -12.81 -6.21 6.41
N SER A 193 -12.30 -5.00 6.67
CA SER A 193 -12.00 -4.54 8.03
C SER A 193 -13.30 -4.10 8.70
N ILE A 194 -13.58 -4.67 9.87
CA ILE A 194 -14.76 -4.34 10.69
C ILE A 194 -14.47 -3.12 11.57
N ASP A 195 -13.20 -2.87 11.91
CA ASP A 195 -12.75 -1.73 12.72
C ASP A 195 -11.89 -0.76 11.89
N TYR A 196 -12.27 0.52 11.91
CA TYR A 196 -11.56 1.62 11.25
C TYR A 196 -10.76 2.48 12.23
N SER A 197 -10.77 2.15 13.52
CA SER A 197 -10.13 2.95 14.58
C SER A 197 -8.64 3.18 14.31
N ASN A 198 -7.92 2.15 13.84
CA ASN A 198 -6.49 2.28 13.53
C ASN A 198 -6.23 3.19 12.34
N ALA A 199 -7.06 3.12 11.29
CA ALA A 199 -6.93 4.00 10.13
C ALA A 199 -7.23 5.47 10.48
N ILE A 200 -8.20 5.71 11.37
CA ILE A 200 -8.50 7.05 11.89
C ILE A 200 -7.34 7.55 12.77
N LYS A 201 -6.79 6.70 13.64
CA LYS A 201 -5.61 7.05 14.47
C LYS A 201 -4.40 7.40 13.59
N LEU A 202 -4.15 6.60 12.54
CA LEU A 202 -3.07 6.86 11.59
C LEU A 202 -3.31 8.17 10.83
N ALA A 203 -4.52 8.42 10.32
CA ALA A 203 -4.87 9.66 9.66
C ALA A 203 -4.72 10.88 10.58
N ALA A 204 -5.14 10.77 11.84
CA ALA A 204 -5.01 11.82 12.84
C ALA A 204 -3.55 12.07 13.23
N ALA A 205 -2.71 11.03 13.29
CA ALA A 205 -1.29 11.16 13.56
C ALA A 205 -0.58 11.87 12.39
N LEU A 206 -0.87 11.48 11.14
CA LEU A 206 -0.36 12.14 9.94
C LEU A 206 -0.71 13.62 9.87
N ALA A 207 -1.89 13.99 10.38
CA ALA A 207 -2.41 15.36 10.29
C ALA A 207 -1.85 16.33 11.32
N LYS A 208 -1.33 15.84 12.45
CA LYS A 208 -0.71 16.70 13.48
C LYS A 208 0.65 17.28 13.06
N GLU A 209 1.14 16.88 11.89
CA GLU A 209 2.47 17.21 11.37
C GLU A 209 2.42 17.96 10.02
N ILE A 210 1.24 18.46 9.64
CA ILE A 210 1.05 19.48 8.59
C ILE A 210 0.86 20.82 9.29
#